data_AF-A0A9D5ER40-F1
#
_entry.id   AF-A0A9D5ER40-F1
#
_cell.length_a   1.000
_cell.length_b   1.000
_cell.length_c   1.000
_cell.angle_alpha   90.00
_cell.angle_beta   90.00
_cell.angle_gamma   90.00
#
_symmetry.space_group_name_H-M   'P 1'
#
loop_
_entity.id
_entity.type
_entity.pdbx_description
1 polymer ?
#
loop_
_entity_poly.entity_id
_entity_poly.type
_entity_poly.pdbx_seq_one_letter_code
_entity_poly.pdbx_strand_id
1 'polypeptide(L)' 'MNPPTDLKTPAQLSKKYPVSRSSLYGACADRLLPHYRIPSKKGKRGKCLISEADFIAWMNANRHEAGRGASVPLVHIKPQ' A
#
# COMPACT_ATOMS: atom_id res chain seq x y z
N MET A 1 -19.42 14.32 -9.36
CA MET A 1 -18.39 13.48 -8.73
C MET A 1 -18.76 13.24 -7.27
N ASN A 2 -19.01 12.01 -6.85
CA ASN A 2 -19.07 11.70 -5.42
C ASN A 2 -17.64 11.76 -4.85
N PRO A 3 -17.40 12.41 -3.69
CA PRO A 3 -16.12 12.28 -3.02
C PRO A 3 -15.89 10.79 -2.73
N PRO A 4 -14.65 10.27 -2.85
CA PRO A 4 -14.36 8.90 -2.48
C PRO A 4 -14.65 8.75 -0.98
N THR A 5 -15.82 8.22 -0.65
CA THR A 5 -16.29 7.96 0.71
C THR A 5 -15.50 6.84 1.38
N ASP A 6 -14.67 6.12 0.62
CA ASP A 6 -13.91 4.98 1.08
C ASP A 6 -12.39 5.25 1.12
N LEU A 7 -12.01 6.33 1.79
CA LEU A 7 -10.62 6.58 2.16
C LEU A 7 -10.24 5.73 3.37
N LYS A 8 -9.29 4.82 3.20
CA LYS A 8 -8.77 3.92 4.23
C LYS A 8 -7.31 4.22 4.52
N THR A 9 -6.91 4.01 5.77
CA THR A 9 -5.49 3.98 6.11
C THR A 9 -4.83 2.69 5.61
N PRO A 10 -3.51 2.69 5.37
CA PRO A 10 -2.77 1.46 5.06
C PRO A 10 -2.98 0.34 6.09
N ALA A 11 -3.20 0.70 7.36
CA ALA A 11 -3.49 -0.24 8.43
C ALA A 11 -4.87 -0.90 8.28
N GLN A 12 -5.89 -0.17 7.81
CA GLN A 12 -7.22 -0.72 7.54
C GLN A 12 -7.21 -1.64 6.32
N LEU A 13 -6.52 -1.23 5.24
CA LEU A 13 -6.40 -2.06 4.04
C LEU A 13 -5.67 -3.37 4.32
N SER A 14 -4.57 -3.33 5.09
CA SER A 14 -3.81 -4.52 5.47
C SER A 14 -4.59 -5.50 6.37
N LYS A 15 -5.65 -5.04 7.06
CA LYS A 15 -6.53 -5.93 7.81
C LYS A 15 -7.59 -6.62 6.93
N LYS A 16 -8.02 -5.96 5.86
CA LYS A 16 -9.08 -6.44 4.96
C LYS A 16 -8.53 -7.27 3.81
N TYR A 17 -7.31 -6.99 3.36
CA TYR A 17 -6.67 -7.61 2.20
C TYR A 17 -5.33 -8.24 2.60
N PRO A 18 -4.89 -9.31 1.89
CA PRO A 18 -3.63 -10.00 2.17
C PRO A 18 -2.41 -9.21 1.66
N VAL A 19 -2.28 -7.95 2.08
CA VAL A 19 -1.17 -7.05 1.73
C VAL A 19 -0.56 -6.51 3.02
N SER A 20 0.76 -6.53 3.09
CA SER A 20 1.48 -6.01 4.25
C SER A 20 1.48 -4.48 4.27
N ARG A 21 1.39 -3.90 5.47
CA ARG A 21 1.49 -2.45 5.68
C ARG A 21 2.75 -1.85 5.06
N SER A 22 3.88 -2.56 5.13
CA SER A 22 5.15 -2.12 4.54
C SER A 22 5.08 -2.01 3.02
N SER A 23 4.43 -2.97 2.33
CA SER A 23 4.21 -2.87 0.88
C SER A 23 3.35 -1.68 0.51
N LEU A 24 2.30 -1.39 1.28
CA LEU A 24 1.46 -0.22 1.04
C LEU A 24 2.24 1.08 1.21
N TYR A 25 3.03 1.20 2.29
CA TYR A 25 3.87 2.38 2.49
C TYR A 25 4.96 2.52 1.43
N GLY A 26 5.56 1.41 0.98
CA GLY A 26 6.48 1.37 -0.14
C GLY A 26 5.82 1.88 -1.42
N ALA A 27 4.70 1.26 -1.82
CA ALA A 27 3.95 1.69 -3.00
C ALA A 27 3.52 3.17 -2.96
N CYS A 28 3.18 3.70 -1.78
CA CYS A 28 2.92 5.13 -1.62
C CYS A 28 4.20 5.98 -1.77
N ALA A 29 5.34 5.54 -1.22
CA ALA A 29 6.62 6.25 -1.32
C ALA A 29 7.14 6.26 -2.77
N ASP A 30 7.02 5.14 -3.47
CA ASP A 30 7.38 4.95 -4.88
C ASP A 30 6.38 5.60 -5.85
N ARG A 31 5.32 6.26 -5.33
CA ARG A 31 4.24 6.90 -6.09
C ARG A 31 3.46 5.95 -7.02
N LEU A 32 3.55 4.64 -6.79
CA LEU A 32 2.80 3.62 -7.51
C LEU A 32 1.33 3.56 -7.07
N LEU A 33 1.06 3.96 -5.82
CA LEU A 33 -0.28 3.99 -5.26
C LEU A 33 -0.69 5.43 -4.91
N PRO A 34 -1.77 5.95 -5.55
CA PRO A 34 -2.33 7.25 -5.22
C PRO A 34 -2.71 7.31 -3.74
N HIS A 35 -2.21 8.32 -3.04
CA HIS A 35 -2.49 8.51 -1.63
C HIS A 35 -2.64 9.99 -1.27
N TYR A 36 -3.46 10.24 -0.27
CA TYR A 36 -3.71 11.54 0.31
C TYR A 36 -3.00 11.62 1.65
N ARG A 37 -2.29 12.72 1.87
CA ARG A 37 -1.64 12.97 3.15
C ARG A 37 -2.39 14.07 3.90
N ILE A 38 -3.12 13.68 4.93
CA ILE A 38 -3.78 14.65 5.81
C ILE A 38 -2.76 15.13 6.83
N PRO A 39 -2.40 16.42 6.86
CA PRO A 39 -1.51 16.95 7.89
C PRO A 39 -2.14 16.72 9.27
N SER A 40 -1.37 16.18 10.20
CA SER A 40 -1.77 16.21 11.61
C SER A 40 -1.44 17.56 12.22
N LYS A 41 -1.88 17.78 13.47
CA LYS A 41 -1.46 18.92 14.28
C LYS A 41 0.04 19.21 14.12
N LYS A 42 0.39 20.49 14.17
CA LYS A 42 1.74 21.04 13.98
C LYS A 42 2.79 20.17 14.71
N GLY A 43 3.77 19.66 13.96
CA GLY A 43 4.87 18.82 14.49
C GLY A 43 4.67 17.30 14.42
N LYS A 44 3.53 16.77 13.94
CA LYS A 44 3.32 15.33 13.77
C LYS A 44 3.32 14.90 12.30
N ARG A 45 3.86 13.71 12.02
CA ARG A 45 3.72 13.03 10.72
C ARG A 45 2.23 12.83 10.44
N GLY A 46 1.71 13.50 9.40
CA GLY A 46 0.31 13.38 8.97
C GLY A 46 -0.12 11.95 8.64
N LYS A 47 -1.43 11.75 8.45
CA LYS A 47 -2.00 10.44 8.12
C LYS A 47 -1.98 10.22 6.61
N CYS A 48 -1.55 9.02 6.20
CA CYS A 48 -1.69 8.55 4.84
C CYS A 48 -3.07 7.87 4.68
N LEU A 49 -3.82 8.29 3.66
CA LEU A 49 -5.10 7.73 3.27
C LEU A 49 -5.05 7.31 1.82
N ILE A 50 -5.63 6.16 1.51
CA ILE A 50 -5.69 5.57 0.19
C ILE A 50 -7.16 5.30 -0.10
N SER A 51 -7.60 5.62 -1.30
CA SER A 51 -8.93 5.26 -1.77
C SER A 51 -8.98 3.75 -2.03
N GLU A 52 -9.99 3.07 -1.51
CA GLU A 52 -10.14 1.62 -1.71
C GLU A 52 -10.25 1.25 -3.19
N ALA A 53 -10.88 2.11 -4.01
CA ALA A 53 -10.96 1.91 -5.46
C ALA A 53 -9.57 1.93 -6.13
N ASP A 54 -8.72 2.90 -5.75
CA ASP A 54 -7.35 3.00 -6.26
C ASP A 54 -6.48 1.85 -5.77
N PHE A 55 -6.67 1.41 -4.53
CA PHE A 55 -6.01 0.22 -4.00
C PHE A 55 -6.41 -1.05 -4.75
N ILE A 56 -7.69 -1.24 -5.07
CA ILE A 56 -8.17 -2.38 -5.86
C ILE A 56 -7.61 -2.32 -7.29
N ALA A 57 -7.59 -1.14 -7.92
CA ALA A 57 -7.01 -0.96 -9.24
C ALA A 57 -5.50 -1.28 -9.24
N TRP A 58 -4.76 -0.79 -8.24
CA TRP A 58 -3.36 -1.12 -8.04
C TRP A 58 -3.15 -2.61 -7.80
N MET A 59 -3.95 -3.25 -6.95
CA MET A 59 -3.88 -4.71 -6.73
C MET A 59 -4.11 -5.50 -8.01
N ASN A 60 -5.12 -5.12 -8.81
CA ASN A 60 -5.39 -5.78 -10.09
C ASN A 60 -4.24 -5.58 -11.08
N ALA A 61 -3.67 -4.38 -11.16
CA ALA A 61 -2.50 -4.11 -12.00
C ALA A 61 -1.27 -4.92 -11.56
N ASN A 62 -1.00 -5.00 -10.26
CA ASN A 62 0.13 -5.79 -9.72
C ASN A 62 -0.10 -7.30 -9.79
N ARG A 63 -1.36 -7.77 -9.81
CA ARG A 63 -1.67 -9.20 -9.98
C ARG A 63 -1.26 -9.70 -11.37
N HIS A 64 -1.26 -8.83 -12.38
CA HIS A 64 -0.71 -9.16 -13.71
C HIS A 64 0.83 -9.23 -13.70
N GLU A 65 1.49 -8.38 -12.89
CA GLU A 65 2.95 -8.38 -12.73
C GLU A 65 3.47 -9.51 -11.82
N ALA A 66 2.62 -10.07 -10.94
CA ALA A 66 2.96 -11.21 -10.09
C ALA A 66 3.19 -12.53 -10.88
N GLY A 67 2.90 -12.54 -12.18
CA GLY A 67 3.35 -13.59 -13.11
C GLY A 67 4.72 -13.34 -13.74
N ARG A 68 5.37 -12.18 -13.50
CA ARG A 68 6.60 -11.75 -14.19
C ARG A 68 7.63 -11.02 -13.32
N GLY A 69 7.60 -11.15 -12.00
CA GLY A 69 8.67 -10.56 -11.19
C GLY A 69 8.67 -10.97 -9.73
N ALA A 70 9.79 -11.54 -9.30
CA ALA A 70 10.19 -11.85 -7.91
C ALA A 70 9.64 -13.15 -7.29
N SER A 71 9.93 -14.28 -7.93
CA SER A 71 10.33 -15.49 -7.19
C SER A 71 11.77 -15.32 -6.69
N VAL A 72 12.00 -14.43 -5.71
CA VAL A 72 13.22 -14.54 -4.90
C VAL A 72 12.85 -15.46 -3.75
N PRO A 73 13.33 -16.72 -3.72
CA PRO A 73 13.21 -17.51 -2.51
C PRO A 73 13.96 -16.75 -1.41
N LEU A 74 13.24 -16.37 -0.36
CA LEU A 74 13.82 -15.93 0.91
C LEU A 74 14.57 -17.13 1.52
N VAL A 75 15.77 -17.42 1.00
CA VAL A 75 16.71 -18.32 1.65
C VAL A 75 17.30 -17.56 2.83
N HIS A 76 16.81 -17.87 4.03
CA HIS A 76 17.54 -17.57 5.26
C HIS A 76 18.83 -18.41 5.23
N ILE A 77 19.94 -17.82 4.79
CA ILE A 77 21.26 -18.40 4.98
C ILE A 77 21.68 -18.05 6.42
N LYS A 78 21.67 -19.04 7.32
CA LYS A 78 22.33 -18.90 8.63
C LYS A 78 23.85 -18.85 8.39
N PRO A 79 24.59 -17.84 8.90
CA PRO A 79 26.04 -17.95 8.98
C PRO A 79 26.42 -19.09 9.95
N GLN A 80 27.50 -19.81 9.62
CA GLN A 80 28.03 -20.99 10.32
C GLN A 80 28.46 -20.68 11.76
#